data_AF-A0A7S0QR11-F1
#
_entry.id   AF-A0A7S0QR11-F1
#
_cell.length_a   1.000
_cell.length_b   1.000
_cell.length_c   1.000
_cell.angle_alpha   90.00
_cell.angle_beta   90.00
_cell.angle_gamma   90.00
#
_symmetry.space_group_name_H-M   'P 1'
#
loop_
_entity.id
_entity.type
_entity.pdbx_description
1 polymer ?
#
loop_
_entity_poly.entity_id
_entity_poly.type
_entity_poly.pdbx_seq_one_letter_code
_entity_poly.pdbx_strand_id
1 'polypeptide(L)'
;SVSASAFRRLLAPVRAQRCIVCYVVDIFDFHGTFLPDLTRLVGDNPVVLAVNKADLLPRDYEQERVKRWVQAAAKDLGSPRVVDTVLVSGRTGFGVRKLEEQ
;
A
#
# COMPACT_ATOMS: atom_id res chain seq x y z
N SER A 1 15.17 13.77 8.20
CA SER A 1 13.81 13.65 7.62
C SER A 1 13.84 14.11 6.18
N VAL A 2 13.47 13.26 5.23
CA VAL A 2 13.27 13.68 3.83
C VAL A 2 12.05 14.60 3.80
N SER A 3 12.19 15.81 3.25
CA SER A 3 11.04 16.72 3.15
C SER A 3 10.02 16.17 2.16
N ALA A 4 8.73 16.49 2.34
CA ALA A 4 7.67 16.07 1.43
C ALA A 4 7.96 16.45 -0.04
N SER A 5 8.66 17.56 -0.28
CA SER A 5 9.05 17.98 -1.63
C SER A 5 10.17 17.12 -2.22
N ALA A 6 11.14 16.66 -1.42
CA ALA A 6 12.17 15.73 -1.87
C ALA A 6 11.57 14.36 -2.21
N PHE A 7 10.63 13.87 -1.40
CA PHE A 7 9.92 12.62 -1.66
C PHE A 7 9.12 12.68 -2.98
N ARG A 8 8.38 13.77 -3.22
CA ARG A 8 7.67 13.98 -4.49
C ARG A 8 8.59 13.99 -5.71
N ARG A 9 9.79 14.58 -5.60
CA ARG A 9 10.78 14.57 -6.70
C ARG A 9 11.31 13.18 -7.01
N LEU A 10 11.52 12.34 -5.99
CA LEU A 10 11.96 10.96 -6.18
C LEU A 10 10.90 10.11 -6.91
N LEU A 11 9.63 10.38 -6.66
CA LEU A 11 8.52 9.64 -7.29
C LEU A 11 8.07 10.21 -8.64
N ALA A 12 8.46 11.44 -8.99
CA ALA A 12 8.06 12.07 -10.25
C ALA A 12 8.35 11.21 -11.50
N PRO A 13 9.47 10.47 -11.61
CA PRO A 13 9.73 9.60 -12.75
C PRO A 13 8.83 8.36 -12.80
N VAL A 14 8.35 7.87 -11.65
CA VAL A 14 7.56 6.62 -11.56
C VAL A 14 6.28 6.73 -12.38
N ARG A 15 5.63 7.89 -12.37
CA ARG A 15 4.44 8.17 -13.20
C ARG A 15 4.65 7.91 -14.69
N ALA A 16 5.84 8.22 -15.20
CA ALA A 16 6.15 8.10 -16.62
C ALA A 16 6.63 6.69 -17.01
N GLN A 17 6.98 5.87 -16.02
CA GLN A 17 7.39 4.49 -16.23
C GLN A 17 6.16 3.57 -16.29
N ARG A 18 6.27 2.49 -17.05
CA ARG A 18 5.31 1.38 -17.01
C ARG A 18 5.79 0.37 -15.99
N CYS A 19 5.19 0.38 -14.80
CA CYS A 19 5.58 -0.51 -13.72
C CYS A 19 4.38 -0.88 -12.84
N ILE A 20 4.58 -1.87 -11.98
CA ILE A 20 3.67 -2.15 -10.87
C ILE A 20 4.25 -1.43 -9.64
N VAL A 21 3.39 -0.69 -8.93
CA VAL A 21 3.78 -0.01 -7.70
C VAL A 21 3.39 -0.86 -6.51
N CYS A 22 4.38 -1.44 -5.83
CA CYS A 22 4.19 -2.01 -4.51
C CYS A 22 4.18 -0.89 -3.47
N TYR A 23 3.02 -0.63 -2.86
CA TYR A 23 2.87 0.41 -1.87
C TYR A 23 2.63 -0.17 -0.48
N VAL A 24 3.64 -0.01 0.39
CA VAL A 24 3.62 -0.53 1.75
C VAL A 24 2.93 0.46 2.68
N VAL A 25 1.92 0.00 3.41
CA VAL A 25 1.13 0.78 4.37
C VAL A 25 1.07 0.05 5.71
N ASP A 26 0.87 0.79 6.80
CA ASP A 26 0.68 0.21 8.14
C ASP A 26 -0.81 0.03 8.44
N ILE A 27 -1.21 -1.14 8.93
CA ILE A 27 -2.62 -1.38 9.26
C ILE A 27 -3.11 -0.59 10.48
N PHE A 28 -2.25 -0.27 11.43
CA PHE A 28 -2.64 0.45 12.66
C PHE A 28 -2.59 1.97 12.51
N ASP A 29 -1.80 2.46 11.55
CA ASP A 29 -1.69 3.88 11.22
C ASP A 29 -1.90 4.10 9.71
N PHE A 30 -3.01 3.57 9.18
CA PHE A 30 -3.28 3.62 7.76
C PHE A 30 -3.39 5.07 7.26
N HIS A 31 -4.16 5.92 7.93
CA HIS A 31 -4.34 7.31 7.52
C HIS A 31 -3.06 8.15 7.62
N GLY A 32 -2.16 7.84 8.57
CA GLY A 32 -0.86 8.50 8.69
C GLY A 32 0.17 8.01 7.67
N THR A 33 0.06 6.76 7.21
CA THR A 33 0.98 6.15 6.24
C THR A 33 0.53 6.23 4.78
N PHE A 34 -0.76 6.45 4.54
CA PHE A 34 -1.33 6.58 3.21
C PHE A 34 -1.21 8.01 2.67
N LEU A 35 -0.62 8.16 1.49
CA LEU A 35 -0.48 9.46 0.82
C LEU A 35 -1.74 9.80 0.02
N PRO A 36 -2.47 10.87 0.35
CA PRO A 36 -3.73 11.19 -0.33
C PRO A 36 -3.56 11.44 -1.85
N ASP A 37 -2.43 12.03 -2.24
CA ASP A 37 -2.12 12.32 -3.64
C ASP A 37 -1.42 11.16 -4.39
N LEU A 38 -1.43 9.92 -3.86
CA LEU A 38 -0.70 8.79 -4.45
C LEU A 38 -1.00 8.61 -5.94
N THR A 39 -2.27 8.67 -6.34
CA THR A 39 -2.72 8.54 -7.73
C THR A 39 -2.05 9.54 -8.66
N ARG A 40 -1.80 10.78 -8.19
CA ARG A 40 -1.07 11.80 -8.97
C ARG A 40 0.40 11.45 -9.15
N LEU A 41 1.00 10.75 -8.19
CA LEU A 41 2.41 10.36 -8.19
C LEU A 41 2.66 9.10 -9.02
N VAL A 42 1.73 8.15 -9.05
CA VAL A 42 1.89 6.87 -9.74
C VAL A 42 1.21 6.81 -11.11
N GLY A 43 0.26 7.73 -11.39
CA GLY A 43 -0.48 7.75 -12.66
C GLY A 43 -1.37 6.52 -12.83
N ASP A 44 -1.34 5.93 -14.03
CA ASP A 44 -2.15 4.76 -14.38
C ASP A 44 -1.50 3.43 -13.97
N ASN A 45 -0.33 3.48 -13.33
CA ASN A 45 0.37 2.29 -12.88
C ASN A 45 -0.51 1.52 -11.87
N PRO A 46 -0.69 0.20 -12.05
CA PRO A 46 -1.38 -0.62 -11.07
C PRO A 46 -0.64 -0.58 -9.73
N VAL A 47 -1.42 -0.55 -8.66
CA VAL A 47 -0.91 -0.51 -7.28
C VAL A 47 -1.26 -1.82 -6.58
N VAL A 48 -0.26 -2.46 -5.98
CA VAL A 48 -0.45 -3.55 -5.02
C VAL A 48 -0.25 -2.96 -3.63
N LEU A 49 -1.26 -3.05 -2.77
CA LEU A 49 -1.16 -2.61 -1.38
C LEU A 49 -0.54 -3.71 -0.52
N ALA A 50 0.65 -3.47 0.01
CA ALA A 50 1.32 -4.32 0.98
C ALA A 50 1.00 -3.82 2.39
N VAL A 51 0.01 -4.41 3.03
CA VAL A 51 -0.51 -3.99 4.33
C VAL A 51 0.29 -4.66 5.43
N ASN A 52 1.25 -3.92 5.99
CA ASN A 52 2.23 -4.42 6.94
C ASN A 52 1.68 -4.50 8.37
N LYS A 53 2.41 -5.23 9.23
CA LYS A 53 2.12 -5.50 10.65
C LYS A 53 0.89 -6.38 10.89
N ALA A 54 0.55 -7.24 9.93
CA ALA A 54 -0.56 -8.18 10.09
C ALA A 54 -0.38 -9.13 11.29
N ASP A 55 0.84 -9.33 11.79
CA ASP A 55 1.14 -10.13 12.99
C ASP A 55 0.59 -9.55 14.30
N LEU A 56 0.24 -8.26 14.31
CA LEU A 56 -0.33 -7.60 15.48
C LEU A 56 -1.87 -7.66 15.51
N LEU A 57 -2.51 -8.21 14.47
CA LEU A 57 -3.96 -8.42 14.44
C LEU A 57 -4.36 -9.55 15.40
N PRO A 58 -5.62 -9.58 15.90
CA PRO A 58 -6.13 -10.70 16.71
C PRO A 58 -5.98 -12.02 15.96
N ARG A 59 -5.73 -13.14 16.65
CA ARG A 59 -5.42 -14.43 15.99
C ARG A 59 -6.50 -14.95 15.03
N ASP A 60 -7.74 -14.52 15.22
CA ASP A 60 -8.96 -14.97 14.56
C ASP A 60 -9.54 -13.94 13.57
N TYR A 61 -8.73 -12.97 13.12
CA TYR A 61 -9.19 -11.98 12.15
C TYR A 61 -9.49 -12.59 10.77
N GLU A 62 -10.53 -12.08 10.11
CA GLU A 62 -10.84 -12.42 8.71
C GLU A 62 -9.98 -11.54 7.77
N GLN A 63 -9.06 -12.16 7.03
CA GLN A 63 -8.18 -11.44 6.11
C GLN A 63 -8.94 -10.63 5.05
N GLU A 64 -10.01 -11.19 4.48
CA GLU A 64 -10.79 -10.54 3.44
C GLU A 64 -11.57 -9.32 3.96
N ARG A 65 -11.96 -9.29 5.24
CA ARG A 65 -12.54 -8.10 5.87
C ARG A 65 -11.53 -6.99 6.03
N VAL A 66 -10.30 -7.31 6.44
CA VAL A 66 -9.22 -6.32 6.55
C VAL A 66 -8.88 -5.75 5.18
N LYS A 67 -8.72 -6.60 4.16
CA LYS A 67 -8.47 -6.14 2.78
C LYS A 67 -9.58 -5.23 2.26
N ARG A 68 -10.85 -5.62 2.43
CA ARG A 68 -11.99 -4.79 2.02
C ARG A 68 -11.98 -3.43 2.70
N TRP A 69 -11.68 -3.39 4.00
CA TRP A 69 -11.56 -2.13 4.73
C TRP A 69 -10.42 -1.26 4.18
N VAL A 70 -9.23 -1.84 3.97
CA VAL A 70 -8.07 -1.12 3.39
C VAL A 70 -8.40 -0.57 2.01
N GLN A 71 -9.04 -1.37 1.15
CA GLN A 71 -9.41 -0.95 -0.20
C GLN A 71 -10.43 0.20 -0.18
N ALA A 72 -11.42 0.14 0.71
CA ALA A 72 -12.38 1.22 0.91
C ALA A 72 -11.66 2.51 1.38
N ALA A 73 -10.81 2.40 2.40
CA ALA A 73 -10.06 3.55 2.92
C ALA A 73 -9.11 4.15 1.87
N ALA A 74 -8.41 3.33 1.08
CA ALA A 74 -7.57 3.78 -0.03
C ALA A 74 -8.37 4.50 -1.12
N LYS A 75 -9.59 4.02 -1.39
CA LYS A 75 -10.50 4.65 -2.34
C LYS A 75 -10.89 6.05 -1.87
N ASP A 76 -11.24 6.20 -0.60
CA ASP A 76 -11.65 7.48 0.00
C ASP A 76 -10.51 8.51 0.03
N LEU A 77 -9.26 8.06 0.15
CA LEU A 77 -8.09 8.95 0.27
C LEU A 77 -7.48 9.40 -1.06
N GLY A 78 -7.83 8.79 -2.19
CA GLY A 78 -7.24 9.16 -3.49
C GLY A 78 -7.55 8.24 -4.66
N SER A 79 -8.28 7.15 -4.43
CA SER A 79 -8.71 6.19 -5.48
C SER A 79 -7.57 5.74 -6.42
N PRO A 80 -6.42 5.26 -5.91
CA PRO A 80 -5.41 4.66 -6.77
C PRO A 80 -5.96 3.40 -7.44
N ARG A 81 -5.37 3.01 -8.58
CA ARG A 81 -5.71 1.78 -9.30
C ARG A 81 -5.18 0.55 -8.56
N VAL A 82 -5.78 0.25 -7.40
CA VAL A 82 -5.43 -0.92 -6.59
C VAL A 82 -5.87 -2.18 -7.31
N VAL A 83 -4.93 -3.07 -7.62
CA VAL A 83 -5.19 -4.34 -8.31
C VAL A 83 -5.16 -5.55 -7.37
N ASP A 84 -4.41 -5.47 -6.27
CA ASP A 84 -4.45 -6.47 -5.19
C ASP A 84 -4.11 -5.82 -3.83
N THR A 85 -4.46 -6.50 -2.75
CA THR A 85 -4.10 -6.16 -1.38
C THR A 85 -3.58 -7.38 -0.66
N VAL A 86 -2.31 -7.34 -0.26
CA VAL A 86 -1.62 -8.43 0.41
C VAL A 86 -1.33 -7.99 1.85
N LEU A 87 -1.81 -8.78 2.81
CA LEU A 87 -1.44 -8.61 4.21
C LEU A 87 -0.05 -9.21 4.43
N VAL A 88 0.86 -8.43 5.02
CA VAL A 88 2.23 -8.84 5.24
C VAL A 88 2.67 -8.56 6.68
N SER A 89 3.71 -9.27 7.12
CA SER A 89 4.49 -8.92 8.29
C SER A 89 5.95 -8.96 7.93
N GLY A 90 6.59 -7.79 7.87
CA GLY A 90 8.04 -7.70 7.74
C GLY A 90 8.80 -8.34 8.91
N ARG A 91 8.13 -8.56 10.05
CA ARG A 91 8.73 -9.19 11.24
C ARG A 91 8.72 -10.71 11.15
N THR A 92 7.60 -11.31 10.74
CA THR A 92 7.44 -12.78 10.72
C THR A 92 7.66 -13.39 9.34
N GLY A 93 7.74 -12.56 8.29
CA GLY A 93 7.76 -13.01 6.90
C GLY A 93 6.39 -13.42 6.36
N PHE A 94 5.32 -13.32 7.17
CA PHE A 94 3.96 -13.62 6.73
C PHE A 94 3.61 -12.79 5.48
N GLY A 95 3.03 -13.44 4.48
CA GLY A 95 2.54 -12.80 3.25
C GLY A 95 3.61 -12.27 2.29
N VAL A 96 4.90 -12.27 2.65
CA VAL A 96 5.98 -11.71 1.81
C VAL A 96 6.12 -12.48 0.49
N ARG A 97 6.13 -13.82 0.52
CA ARG A 97 6.16 -14.63 -0.71
C ARG A 97 4.99 -14.32 -1.65
N LYS A 98 3.78 -14.20 -1.10
CA LYS A 98 2.59 -13.85 -1.88
C LYS A 98 2.70 -12.46 -2.52
N LEU A 99 3.41 -11.54 -1.88
CA LEU A 99 3.69 -10.21 -2.42
C LEU A 99 4.73 -10.24 -3.55
N GLU A 100 5.72 -11.15 -3.47
CA GLU A 100 6.73 -11.33 -4.52
C GLU A 100 6.17 -11.94 -5.81
N GLU A 101 5.07 -12.69 -5.70
CA GLU A 101 4.39 -13.35 -6.83
C GLU A 101 3.46 -12.42 -7.65
N GLN A 102 3.43 -11.12 -7.33
CA GLN A 102 2.55 -10.12 -7.94
C GLN A 102 3.07 -9.52 -9.24
#